data_AF-A0A1G8DHU8-F1
#
_entry.id   AF-A0A1G8DHU8-F1
#
_cell.length_a   1.000
_cell.length_b   1.000
_cell.length_c   1.000
_cell.angle_alpha   90.00
_cell.angle_beta   90.00
_cell.angle_gamma   90.00
#
_symmetry.space_group_name_H-M   'P 1'
#
loop_
_entity.id
_entity.type
_entity.pdbx_description
1 polymer ?
#
loop_
_entity_poly.entity_id
_entity_poly.type
_entity_poly.pdbx_seq_one_letter_code
_entity_poly.pdbx_strand_id
1 'polypeptide(L)'
;MKKNTKNNMLIALSYSVILIVGMFLGIKFIKDQGFGVKKSPQLAQNSDEKLNEILHIINGNYVDDINTDSLQNLPIDSVLHQLDPHSVYLPPTDVQDMTDNLEGNFEGVGIEYYMLNDTMMVTGVVKDGPAYQAGIKLGDKILSIDTAVVSGRNLPKDQLTGRFKGKSGTGVSVVLLHPGAPQSNRIMVTRGKVNISSIDAAYMINNETGYVRISKFGANTDNDFTAAANNLKAKGMKKLILDLRDNGGGYFTAATGLADQFLGENKLIVYTQGKHEPRTDYFSTGTGSFQNGKLAVLINENTASASEIVAGAIQDLGRGIIVGRRSFGKGLVQEQFAFGDGSALNLTIARYYTPSGKSIQKSYKKGYDAYKHELDERMTDGELTGDHTSFQDSIEKTEGVNIQPNKKVKPIGGIQPDVFVKLDTNGYNKFYSNLVSKKILSDYVFNVLTNKYSASFVEQNINIFTINDNDFKDFIGFLQRKNVAIDRFQLYNSKNVILNDLKALLCRYYLGDVGYYKAVNQTDNAVRQALLNLQ
;
A
#
# COMPACT_ATOMS: atom_id res chain seq x y z
N MET A 1 -13.57 67.73 54.90
CA MET A 1 -13.83 66.27 54.83
C MET A 1 -14.61 65.86 56.06
N LYS A 2 -15.87 65.42 55.94
CA LYS A 2 -16.67 65.00 57.11
C LYS A 2 -15.96 63.82 57.79
N LYS A 3 -15.66 63.98 59.09
CA LYS A 3 -14.78 63.09 59.88
C LYS A 3 -15.27 61.63 59.94
N ASN A 4 -16.54 61.37 59.61
CA ASN A 4 -17.16 60.03 59.65
C ASN A 4 -17.00 59.20 58.37
N THR A 5 -16.61 59.78 57.22
CA THR A 5 -16.56 58.99 55.97
C THR A 5 -15.35 58.06 55.90
N LYS A 6 -14.20 58.46 56.47
CA LYS A 6 -13.01 57.59 56.55
C LYS A 6 -13.20 56.41 57.50
N ASN A 7 -13.85 56.62 58.65
CA ASN A 7 -14.14 55.54 59.59
C ASN A 7 -15.16 54.56 59.01
N ASN A 8 -16.19 55.04 58.31
CA ASN A 8 -17.15 54.16 57.65
C ASN A 8 -16.52 53.36 56.50
N MET A 9 -15.59 53.94 55.73
CA MET A 9 -14.82 53.20 54.74
C MET A 9 -13.90 52.16 55.37
N LEU A 10 -13.22 52.47 56.48
CA LEU A 10 -12.38 51.51 57.21
C LEU A 10 -13.22 50.35 57.77
N ILE A 11 -14.40 50.64 58.31
CA ILE A 11 -15.34 49.63 58.79
C ILE A 11 -15.81 48.75 57.62
N ALA A 12 -16.24 49.34 56.51
CA ALA A 12 -16.63 48.58 55.31
C ALA A 12 -15.50 47.71 54.77
N LEU A 13 -14.28 48.25 54.69
CA LEU A 13 -13.09 47.51 54.24
C LEU A 13 -12.76 46.36 55.19
N SER A 14 -12.90 46.57 56.52
CA SER A 14 -12.69 45.52 57.51
C SER A 14 -13.72 44.39 57.36
N TYR A 15 -15.00 44.70 57.12
CA TYR A 15 -16.02 43.69 56.84
C TYR A 15 -15.77 42.95 55.53
N SER A 16 -15.34 43.63 54.47
CA SER A 16 -14.98 42.99 53.20
C SER A 16 -13.78 42.06 53.35
N VAL A 17 -12.75 42.46 54.09
CA VAL A 17 -11.57 41.61 54.35
C VAL A 17 -11.96 40.40 55.18
N ILE A 18 -12.78 40.56 56.22
CA ILE A 18 -13.29 39.44 57.02
C ILE A 18 -14.12 38.48 56.16
N LEU A 19 -14.95 38.99 55.24
CA LEU A 19 -15.73 38.18 54.31
C LEU A 19 -14.84 37.39 53.36
N ILE A 20 -13.82 38.03 52.77
CA ILE A 20 -12.87 37.37 51.86
C ILE A 20 -12.07 36.30 52.60
N VAL A 21 -11.58 36.60 53.80
CA VAL A 21 -10.85 35.63 54.63
C VAL A 21 -11.78 34.49 55.07
N GLY A 22 -13.03 34.79 55.42
CA GLY A 22 -14.04 33.79 55.74
C GLY A 22 -14.39 32.87 54.56
N MET A 23 -14.51 33.42 53.35
CA MET A 23 -14.70 32.63 52.12
C MET A 23 -13.47 31.77 51.83
N PHE A 24 -12.26 32.31 51.98
CA PHE A 24 -11.03 31.57 51.72
C PHE A 24 -10.82 30.44 52.74
N LEU A 25 -11.06 30.71 54.03
CA LEU A 25 -11.02 29.71 55.08
C LEU A 25 -12.14 28.68 54.94
N GLY A 26 -13.34 29.09 54.50
CA GLY A 26 -14.45 28.19 54.19
C GLY A 26 -14.11 27.22 53.06
N ILE A 27 -13.54 27.72 51.95
CA ILE A 27 -13.08 26.88 50.84
C ILE A 27 -11.96 25.93 51.30
N LYS A 28 -11.03 26.40 52.12
CA LYS A 28 -9.94 25.56 52.67
C LYS A 28 -10.48 24.49 53.62
N PHE A 29 -11.41 24.83 54.51
CA PHE A 29 -12.05 23.91 55.44
C PHE A 29 -12.86 22.82 54.73
N ILE A 30 -13.60 23.19 53.68
CA ILE A 30 -14.33 22.25 52.81
C ILE A 30 -13.36 21.28 52.11
N LYS A 31 -12.19 21.78 51.68
CA LYS A 31 -11.15 20.98 51.02
C LYS A 31 -10.42 20.05 52.00
N ASP A 32 -10.12 20.51 53.21
CA ASP A 32 -9.43 19.75 54.27
C ASP A 32 -10.34 18.68 54.91
N GLN A 33 -11.67 18.86 54.91
CA GLN A 33 -12.64 17.84 55.33
C GLN A 33 -12.99 16.81 54.24
N GLY A 34 -12.35 16.87 53.07
CA GLY A 34 -12.62 15.93 51.97
C GLY A 34 -13.96 16.12 51.27
N PHE A 35 -14.71 17.19 51.60
CA PHE A 35 -15.88 17.64 50.85
C PHE A 35 -15.45 18.40 49.60
N GLY A 36 -14.70 17.74 48.72
CA GLY A 36 -14.78 18.11 47.32
C GLY A 36 -16.25 18.03 46.92
N VAL A 37 -16.74 18.99 46.13
CA VAL A 37 -17.96 18.78 45.33
C VAL A 37 -17.63 17.60 44.40
N LYS A 38 -17.72 16.38 44.92
CA LYS A 38 -17.99 15.22 44.12
C LYS A 38 -19.33 15.58 43.53
N LYS A 39 -19.36 15.97 42.24
CA LYS A 39 -20.56 15.79 41.44
C LYS A 39 -21.09 14.43 41.87
N SER A 40 -22.31 14.37 42.41
CA SER A 40 -22.98 13.09 42.62
C SER A 40 -22.71 12.27 41.37
N PRO A 41 -22.23 11.02 41.46
CA PRO A 41 -21.94 10.24 40.26
C PRO A 41 -23.25 10.21 39.49
N GLN A 42 -23.30 10.97 38.41
CA GLN A 42 -24.41 10.88 37.48
C GLN A 42 -24.25 9.48 36.93
N LEU A 43 -25.06 8.56 37.45
CA LEU A 43 -25.12 7.20 36.94
C LEU A 43 -25.31 7.35 35.44
N ALA A 44 -24.34 6.88 34.68
CA ALA A 44 -24.34 7.01 33.24
C ALA A 44 -25.67 6.49 32.68
N GLN A 45 -26.45 7.38 32.06
CA GLN A 45 -27.85 7.10 31.69
C GLN A 45 -27.95 6.55 30.28
N ASN A 46 -27.00 6.88 29.43
CA ASN A 46 -26.91 6.43 28.04
C ASN A 46 -25.58 5.69 27.78
N SER A 47 -25.47 5.07 26.60
CA SER A 47 -24.31 4.26 26.22
C SER A 47 -23.01 5.06 26.16
N ASP A 48 -23.07 6.33 25.73
CA ASP A 48 -21.89 7.19 25.57
C ASP A 48 -21.30 7.57 26.94
N GLU A 49 -22.17 7.95 27.88
CA GLU A 49 -21.79 8.20 29.27
C GLU A 49 -21.21 6.94 29.93
N LYS A 50 -21.77 5.76 29.64
CA LYS A 50 -21.30 4.48 30.21
C LYS A 50 -19.92 4.11 29.69
N LEU A 51 -19.67 4.33 28.39
CA LEU A 51 -18.36 4.08 27.80
C LEU A 51 -17.28 4.99 28.41
N ASN A 52 -17.58 6.28 28.55
CA ASN A 52 -16.68 7.24 29.19
C ASN A 52 -16.39 6.89 30.65
N GLU A 53 -17.40 6.48 31.41
CA GLU A 53 -17.25 6.08 32.82
C GLU A 53 -16.43 4.79 32.96
N ILE A 54 -16.62 3.80 32.07
CA ILE A 54 -15.81 2.58 32.04
C ILE A 54 -14.33 2.90 31.82
N LEU A 55 -14.01 3.77 30.84
CA LEU A 55 -12.63 4.20 30.60
C LEU A 55 -12.03 4.93 31.81
N HIS A 56 -12.84 5.76 32.49
CA HIS A 56 -12.41 6.45 33.72
C HIS A 56 -12.13 5.47 34.87
N ILE A 57 -13.01 4.49 35.08
CA ILE A 57 -12.85 3.45 36.11
C ILE A 57 -11.60 2.61 35.83
N ILE A 58 -11.39 2.20 34.58
CA ILE A 58 -10.20 1.42 34.17
C ILE A 58 -8.93 2.22 34.47
N ASN A 59 -8.86 3.50 34.06
CA ASN A 59 -7.69 4.34 34.30
C ASN A 59 -7.38 4.57 35.80
N GLY A 60 -8.42 4.67 36.64
CA GLY A 60 -8.25 4.93 38.06
C GLY A 60 -8.05 3.69 38.94
N ASN A 61 -8.45 2.51 38.47
CA ASN A 61 -8.56 1.31 39.32
C ASN A 61 -7.95 0.04 38.74
N TYR A 62 -7.44 0.05 37.51
CA TYR A 62 -6.78 -1.12 36.94
C TYR A 62 -5.45 -1.41 37.66
N VAL A 63 -5.12 -2.71 37.75
CA VAL A 63 -4.03 -3.21 38.60
C VAL A 63 -2.63 -2.91 38.05
N ASP A 64 -2.52 -2.73 36.73
CA ASP A 64 -1.27 -2.46 36.03
C ASP A 64 -1.28 -1.07 35.37
N ASP A 65 -0.09 -0.54 35.08
CA ASP A 65 0.03 0.68 34.27
C ASP A 65 -0.52 0.43 32.86
N ILE A 66 -1.51 1.21 32.46
CA ILE A 66 -2.15 1.12 31.14
C ILE A 66 -1.85 2.36 30.31
N ASN A 67 -1.49 2.15 29.06
CA ASN A 67 -1.46 3.22 28.08
C ASN A 67 -2.90 3.54 27.66
N THR A 68 -3.48 4.58 28.25
CA THR A 68 -4.86 4.99 28.00
C THR A 68 -5.16 5.30 26.53
N ASP A 69 -4.17 5.76 25.78
CA ASP A 69 -4.33 6.08 24.36
C ASP A 69 -4.55 4.80 23.54
N SER A 70 -3.93 3.69 23.94
CA SER A 70 -4.15 2.38 23.31
C SER A 70 -5.51 1.77 23.63
N LEU A 71 -6.10 2.10 24.79
CA LEU A 71 -7.41 1.60 25.22
C LEU A 71 -8.58 2.37 24.63
N GLN A 72 -8.40 3.65 24.28
CA GLN A 72 -9.45 4.48 23.66
C GLN A 72 -9.76 4.07 22.22
N ASN A 73 -8.79 3.51 21.49
CA ASN A 73 -8.94 3.16 20.07
C ASN A 73 -9.63 1.81 19.84
N LEU A 74 -9.45 0.83 20.73
CA LEU A 74 -10.00 -0.53 20.57
C LEU A 74 -11.54 -0.59 20.50
N PRO A 75 -12.30 0.19 21.31
CA PRO A 75 -13.74 0.27 21.20
C PRO A 75 -14.20 0.88 19.86
N ILE A 76 -13.46 1.85 19.32
CA ILE A 76 -13.80 2.53 18.07
C ILE A 76 -13.73 1.55 16.91
N ASP A 77 -12.62 0.83 16.76
CA ASP A 77 -12.45 -0.16 15.70
C ASP A 77 -13.48 -1.30 15.81
N SER A 78 -13.80 -1.72 17.04
CA SER A 78 -14.84 -2.73 17.28
C SER A 78 -16.22 -2.27 16.80
N VAL A 79 -16.58 -1.01 17.02
CA VAL A 79 -17.83 -0.41 16.50
C VAL A 79 -17.80 -0.34 14.98
N LEU A 80 -16.69 0.13 14.39
CA LEU A 80 -16.55 0.27 12.94
C LEU A 80 -16.62 -1.08 12.22
N HIS A 81 -16.01 -2.13 12.77
CA HIS A 81 -16.06 -3.48 12.22
C HIS A 81 -17.47 -4.10 12.22
N GLN A 82 -18.41 -3.58 13.01
CA GLN A 82 -19.84 -3.97 12.94
C GLN A 82 -20.55 -3.35 11.74
N LEU A 83 -20.04 -2.24 11.20
CA LEU A 83 -20.60 -1.57 10.02
C LEU A 83 -20.14 -2.26 8.73
N ASP A 84 -18.82 -2.36 8.57
CA ASP A 84 -18.17 -2.96 7.41
C ASP A 84 -16.67 -3.23 7.72
N PRO A 85 -15.94 -4.02 6.90
CA PRO A 85 -14.56 -4.42 7.18
C PRO A 85 -13.48 -3.43 6.72
N HIS A 86 -13.86 -2.24 6.25
CA HIS A 86 -12.98 -1.21 5.71
C HIS A 86 -13.04 0.11 6.47
N SER A 87 -14.16 0.43 7.12
CA SER A 87 -14.27 1.61 7.99
C SER A 87 -13.30 1.47 9.17
N VAL A 88 -12.47 2.49 9.39
CA VAL A 88 -11.36 2.43 10.35
C VAL A 88 -11.02 3.81 10.91
N TYR A 89 -10.60 3.85 12.17
CA TYR A 89 -9.98 5.04 12.76
C TYR A 89 -8.48 5.04 12.45
N LEU A 90 -7.98 6.16 11.94
CA LEU A 90 -6.59 6.36 11.59
C LEU A 90 -5.94 7.32 12.60
N PRO A 91 -4.98 6.85 13.41
CA PRO A 91 -4.10 7.72 14.17
C PRO A 91 -3.36 8.73 13.26
N PRO A 92 -2.87 9.86 13.81
CA PRO A 92 -2.22 10.89 13.00
C PRO A 92 -1.03 10.40 12.15
N THR A 93 -0.26 9.43 12.67
CA THR A 93 0.84 8.81 11.93
C THR A 93 0.36 8.06 10.70
N ASP A 94 -0.75 7.36 10.82
CA ASP A 94 -1.30 6.50 9.75
C ASP A 94 -1.96 7.36 8.67
N VAL A 95 -2.58 8.48 9.06
CA VAL A 95 -3.06 9.51 8.12
C VAL A 95 -1.89 10.05 7.30
N GLN A 96 -0.79 10.42 7.95
CA GLN A 96 0.39 10.95 7.25
C GLN A 96 1.03 9.91 6.33
N ASP A 97 1.19 8.67 6.79
CA ASP A 97 1.78 7.60 5.99
C ASP A 97 0.89 7.24 4.79
N MET A 98 -0.44 7.26 4.94
CA MET A 98 -1.38 7.07 3.83
C MET A 98 -1.24 8.20 2.79
N THR A 99 -1.19 9.46 3.23
CA THR A 99 -1.01 10.62 2.34
C THR A 99 0.32 10.58 1.61
N ASP A 100 1.45 10.38 2.32
CA ASP A 100 2.79 10.26 1.73
C ASP A 100 2.84 9.16 0.64
N ASN A 101 2.18 8.03 0.90
CA ASN A 101 2.17 6.89 0.00
C ASN A 101 1.37 7.14 -1.30
N LEU A 102 0.27 7.88 -1.22
CA LEU A 102 -0.66 8.12 -2.34
C LEU A 102 -0.34 9.40 -3.11
N GLU A 103 0.15 10.46 -2.47
CA GLU A 103 0.54 11.67 -3.18
C GLU A 103 1.76 11.44 -4.08
N GLY A 104 2.55 10.38 -3.82
CA GLY A 104 3.80 10.10 -4.54
C GLY A 104 4.87 11.17 -4.31
N ASN A 105 4.61 12.07 -3.36
CA ASN A 105 5.47 13.17 -2.97
C ASN A 105 5.69 13.07 -1.48
N PHE A 106 6.91 12.70 -1.08
CA PHE A 106 7.33 12.86 0.31
C PHE A 106 8.57 13.72 0.39
N GLU A 107 8.78 14.33 1.55
CA GLU A 107 9.97 15.13 1.82
C GLU A 107 11.04 14.25 2.47
N GLY A 108 12.21 14.18 1.82
CA GLY A 108 13.30 13.35 2.27
C GLY A 108 14.49 13.37 1.34
N VAL A 109 15.34 12.34 1.44
CA VAL A 109 16.54 12.22 0.58
C VAL A 109 16.29 11.47 -0.74
N GLY A 110 15.31 10.56 -0.78
CA GLY A 110 14.98 9.78 -1.98
C GLY A 110 15.92 8.59 -2.25
N ILE A 111 16.09 7.72 -1.26
CA ILE A 111 16.81 6.45 -1.41
C ILE A 111 15.93 5.26 -1.02
N GLU A 112 16.21 4.12 -1.63
CA GLU A 112 15.79 2.82 -1.15
C GLU A 112 17.00 2.09 -0.57
N TYR A 113 16.76 1.29 0.46
CA TYR A 113 17.83 0.57 1.13
C TYR A 113 17.44 -0.85 1.54
N TYR A 114 18.46 -1.66 1.73
CA TYR A 114 18.37 -3.01 2.23
C TYR A 114 19.39 -3.22 3.35
N MET A 115 18.98 -3.87 4.45
CA MET A 115 19.88 -4.22 5.54
C MET A 115 20.66 -5.49 5.20
N LEU A 116 21.90 -5.34 4.73
CA LEU A 116 22.79 -6.43 4.36
C LEU A 116 23.88 -6.61 5.42
N ASN A 117 23.92 -7.78 6.08
CA ASN A 117 24.90 -8.11 7.12
C ASN A 117 24.99 -6.98 8.19
N ASP A 118 23.83 -6.56 8.69
CA ASP A 118 23.67 -5.49 9.66
C ASP A 118 24.17 -4.10 9.21
N THR A 119 24.35 -3.89 7.91
CA THR A 119 24.73 -2.59 7.33
C THR A 119 23.69 -2.18 6.30
N MET A 120 23.29 -0.91 6.35
CA MET A 120 22.36 -0.36 5.37
C MET A 120 23.06 -0.21 4.02
N MET A 121 22.57 -0.90 3.00
CA MET A 121 23.05 -0.80 1.62
C MET A 121 22.01 -0.10 0.78
N VAL A 122 22.42 0.91 0.01
CA VAL A 122 21.56 1.62 -0.94
C VAL A 122 21.22 0.68 -2.10
N THR A 123 19.92 0.42 -2.32
CA THR A 123 19.41 -0.43 -3.40
C THR A 123 18.68 0.35 -4.49
N GLY A 124 18.43 1.64 -4.26
CA GLY A 124 17.81 2.52 -5.24
C GLY A 124 18.07 3.98 -4.87
N VAL A 125 18.18 4.84 -5.88
CA VAL A 125 18.33 6.28 -5.71
C VAL A 125 17.39 6.95 -6.69
N VAL A 126 16.50 7.80 -6.21
CA VAL A 126 15.54 8.51 -7.06
C VAL A 126 16.33 9.49 -7.95
N LYS A 127 16.26 9.26 -9.27
CA LYS A 127 16.95 10.08 -10.26
C LYS A 127 16.56 11.55 -10.09
N ASP A 128 17.53 12.44 -10.21
CA ASP A 128 17.40 13.90 -10.06
C ASP A 128 16.92 14.36 -8.67
N GLY A 129 16.65 13.43 -7.74
CA GLY A 129 16.28 13.70 -6.35
C GLY A 129 17.47 14.08 -5.46
N PRO A 130 17.22 14.43 -4.18
CA PRO A 130 18.25 15.00 -3.32
C PRO A 130 19.48 14.13 -3.09
N ALA A 131 19.30 12.82 -2.85
CA ALA A 131 20.41 11.89 -2.68
C ALA A 131 21.22 11.70 -3.97
N TYR A 132 20.55 11.69 -5.12
CA TYR A 132 21.21 11.62 -6.43
C TYR A 132 22.11 12.85 -6.65
N GLN A 133 21.57 14.04 -6.40
CA GLN A 133 22.32 15.30 -6.52
C GLN A 133 23.49 15.39 -5.53
N ALA A 134 23.33 14.83 -4.33
CA ALA A 134 24.38 14.75 -3.33
C ALA A 134 25.46 13.68 -3.65
N GLY A 135 25.26 12.87 -4.69
CA GLY A 135 26.23 11.89 -5.16
C GLY A 135 26.17 10.53 -4.46
N ILE A 136 25.05 10.21 -3.77
CA ILE A 136 24.78 8.86 -3.27
C ILE A 136 24.50 7.93 -4.46
N LYS A 137 25.08 6.74 -4.43
CA LYS A 137 25.02 5.76 -5.52
C LYS A 137 24.45 4.43 -5.07
N LEU A 138 23.93 3.68 -6.04
CA LEU A 138 23.56 2.28 -5.86
C LEU A 138 24.75 1.48 -5.29
N GLY A 139 24.49 0.67 -4.27
CA GLY A 139 25.49 -0.16 -3.59
C GLY A 139 26.26 0.54 -2.47
N ASP A 140 26.08 1.85 -2.27
CA ASP A 140 26.71 2.56 -1.15
C ASP A 140 26.30 1.91 0.18
N LYS A 141 27.27 1.72 1.07
CA LYS A 141 27.02 1.27 2.45
C LYS A 141 26.97 2.46 3.37
N ILE A 142 25.82 2.69 3.99
CA ILE A 142 25.61 3.79 4.93
C ILE A 142 26.10 3.32 6.31
N LEU A 143 27.08 4.05 6.85
CA LEU A 143 27.74 3.76 8.12
C LEU A 143 27.14 4.57 9.27
N SER A 144 26.80 5.85 9.02
CA SER A 144 26.12 6.70 10.00
C SER A 144 25.23 7.74 9.35
N ILE A 145 24.21 8.17 10.11
CA ILE A 145 23.29 9.26 9.78
C ILE A 145 23.31 10.24 10.95
N ASP A 146 23.72 11.47 10.68
CA ASP A 146 24.04 12.50 11.67
C ASP A 146 25.03 11.98 12.71
N THR A 147 24.57 11.79 13.94
CA THR A 147 25.34 11.25 15.08
C THR A 147 25.10 9.75 15.31
N ALA A 148 24.12 9.16 14.64
CA ALA A 148 23.72 7.77 14.84
C ALA A 148 24.48 6.82 13.89
N VAL A 149 25.16 5.83 14.46
CA VAL A 149 25.78 4.74 13.67
C VAL A 149 24.68 3.79 13.20
N VAL A 150 24.63 3.54 11.89
CA VAL A 150 23.61 2.69 11.24
C VAL A 150 24.20 1.44 10.59
N SER A 151 25.36 1.01 11.11
CA SER A 151 26.07 -0.23 10.77
C SER A 151 26.42 -1.04 12.02
N GLY A 152 26.25 -2.37 11.97
CA GLY A 152 26.66 -3.32 13.02
C GLY A 152 25.50 -4.05 13.71
N ARG A 153 25.82 -5.06 14.54
CA ARG A 153 24.87 -6.07 15.05
C ARG A 153 23.73 -5.58 15.96
N ASN A 154 23.76 -4.33 16.42
CA ASN A 154 22.79 -3.77 17.38
C ASN A 154 22.14 -2.49 16.85
N LEU A 155 21.50 -2.56 15.68
CA LEU A 155 20.72 -1.44 15.16
C LEU A 155 19.30 -1.45 15.71
N PRO A 156 18.88 -0.42 16.47
CA PRO A 156 17.48 -0.23 16.77
C PRO A 156 16.77 0.17 15.46
N LYS A 157 16.12 -0.80 14.81
CA LYS A 157 15.41 -0.61 13.53
C LYS A 157 14.42 0.54 13.58
N ASP A 158 13.78 0.72 14.74
CA ASP A 158 12.80 1.77 15.00
C ASP A 158 13.41 3.19 14.97
N GLN A 159 14.73 3.31 15.17
CA GLN A 159 15.43 4.59 15.06
C GLN A 159 15.96 4.88 13.65
N LEU A 160 15.85 3.95 12.70
CA LEU A 160 16.32 4.15 11.32
C LEU A 160 15.21 4.77 10.46
N THR A 161 13.97 4.39 10.71
CA THR A 161 12.79 4.92 10.03
C THR A 161 12.63 6.40 10.35
N GLY A 162 12.40 7.22 9.33
CA GLY A 162 12.19 8.67 9.50
C GLY A 162 13.45 9.54 9.51
N ARG A 163 14.67 8.99 9.67
CA ARG A 163 15.90 9.82 9.61
C ARG A 163 16.18 10.39 8.22
N PHE A 164 15.79 9.68 7.18
CA PHE A 164 15.89 10.13 5.79
C PHE A 164 14.69 10.95 5.33
N LYS A 165 13.56 10.84 6.03
CA LYS A 165 12.42 11.74 5.85
C LYS A 165 12.65 13.00 6.70
N GLY A 166 11.92 14.06 6.37
CA GLY A 166 11.97 15.30 7.14
C GLY A 166 11.78 16.52 6.26
N LYS A 167 11.53 17.66 6.90
CA LYS A 167 11.13 18.88 6.22
C LYS A 167 12.11 19.28 5.11
N SER A 168 11.57 19.64 3.96
CA SER A 168 12.33 20.16 2.83
C SER A 168 13.22 21.34 3.25
N GLY A 169 14.44 21.39 2.73
CA GLY A 169 15.46 22.38 3.09
C GLY A 169 16.30 22.04 4.32
N THR A 170 15.93 21.03 5.13
CA THR A 170 16.77 20.57 6.25
C THR A 170 17.91 19.67 5.78
N GLY A 171 19.08 19.77 6.42
CA GLY A 171 20.23 18.91 6.12
C GLY A 171 20.20 17.58 6.88
N VAL A 172 20.80 16.55 6.29
CA VAL A 172 21.19 15.30 6.96
C VAL A 172 22.61 14.95 6.58
N SER A 173 23.43 14.61 7.58
CA SER A 173 24.81 14.19 7.36
C SER A 173 24.87 12.68 7.20
N VAL A 174 25.43 12.18 6.12
CA VAL A 174 25.53 10.75 5.83
C VAL A 174 26.99 10.37 5.70
N VAL A 175 27.46 9.43 6.50
CA VAL A 175 28.76 8.79 6.27
C VAL A 175 28.52 7.49 5.53
N LEU A 176 29.12 7.35 4.35
CA LEU A 176 28.94 6.20 3.48
C LEU A 176 30.26 5.67 2.92
N LEU A 177 30.25 4.42 2.50
CA LEU A 177 31.34 3.76 1.80
C LEU A 177 30.86 3.35 0.41
N HIS A 178 31.47 3.93 -0.62
CA HIS A 178 31.17 3.55 -2.00
C HIS A 178 31.64 2.11 -2.29
N PRO A 179 30.96 1.39 -3.21
CA PRO A 179 31.42 0.08 -3.67
C PRO A 179 32.88 0.12 -4.14
N GLY A 180 33.73 -0.72 -3.52
CA GLY A 180 35.15 -0.83 -3.86
C GLY A 180 36.06 0.30 -3.35
N ALA A 181 35.53 1.32 -2.67
CA ALA A 181 36.35 2.39 -2.10
C ALA A 181 37.06 1.93 -0.81
N PRO A 182 38.30 2.41 -0.56
CA PRO A 182 39.05 2.06 0.64
C PRO A 182 38.65 2.87 1.88
N GLN A 183 37.98 4.01 1.70
CA GLN A 183 37.64 4.95 2.77
C GLN A 183 36.21 5.46 2.63
N SER A 184 35.59 5.75 3.77
CA SER A 184 34.26 6.34 3.84
C SER A 184 34.28 7.85 3.61
N ASN A 185 33.22 8.37 2.99
CA ASN A 185 33.00 9.78 2.75
C ASN A 185 31.84 10.29 3.62
N ARG A 186 31.94 11.54 4.10
CA ARG A 186 30.81 12.26 4.69
C ARG A 186 30.20 13.18 3.63
N ILE A 187 28.89 13.05 3.44
CA ILE A 187 28.11 13.85 2.50
C ILE A 187 26.98 14.54 3.26
N MET A 188 26.75 15.82 2.98
CA MET A 188 25.56 16.52 3.44
C MET A 188 24.49 16.43 2.34
N VAL A 189 23.33 15.89 2.71
CA VAL A 189 22.17 15.83 1.81
C VAL A 189 21.13 16.81 2.32
N THR A 190 20.69 17.72 1.47
CA THR A 190 19.56 18.61 1.79
C THR A 190 18.28 17.89 1.44
N ARG A 191 17.40 17.61 2.42
CA ARG A 191 16.10 17.00 2.17
C ARG A 191 15.29 17.87 1.23
N GLY A 192 14.54 17.24 0.33
CA GLY A 192 13.72 17.92 -0.65
C GLY A 192 12.53 17.07 -1.06
N LYS A 193 11.76 17.56 -2.02
CA LYS A 193 10.67 16.80 -2.61
C LYS A 193 11.23 15.62 -3.41
N VAL A 194 10.72 14.42 -3.12
CA VAL A 194 11.02 13.21 -3.86
C VAL A 194 9.75 12.84 -4.61
N ASN A 195 9.79 12.91 -5.95
CA ASN A 195 8.66 12.52 -6.79
C ASN A 195 8.85 11.07 -7.23
N ILE A 196 7.90 10.21 -6.87
CA ILE A 196 7.88 8.80 -7.27
C ILE A 196 6.69 8.59 -8.18
N SER A 197 6.98 8.16 -9.42
CA SER A 197 5.93 7.83 -10.37
C SER A 197 5.06 6.69 -9.87
N SER A 198 3.77 6.73 -10.21
CA SER A 198 2.86 5.61 -9.96
C SER A 198 3.06 4.43 -10.94
N ILE A 199 3.90 4.60 -11.96
CA ILE A 199 4.21 3.57 -12.96
C ILE A 199 5.48 2.81 -12.52
N ASP A 200 5.33 1.56 -12.09
CA ASP A 200 6.47 0.74 -11.66
C ASP A 200 7.36 0.33 -12.84
N ALA A 201 6.73 0.05 -13.99
CA ALA A 201 7.43 -0.32 -15.21
C ALA A 201 6.65 0.03 -16.46
N ALA A 202 7.35 0.58 -17.46
CA ALA A 202 6.84 0.79 -18.81
C ALA A 202 7.90 0.42 -19.86
N TYR A 203 7.63 -0.58 -20.71
CA TYR A 203 8.55 -1.00 -21.77
C TYR A 203 7.85 -1.75 -22.92
N MET A 204 8.50 -1.85 -24.06
CA MET A 204 8.06 -2.70 -25.18
C MET A 204 8.41 -4.16 -24.86
N ILE A 205 7.40 -5.02 -24.70
CA ILE A 205 7.62 -6.46 -24.45
C ILE A 205 7.96 -7.22 -25.74
N ASN A 206 7.47 -6.71 -26.87
CA ASN A 206 7.86 -7.11 -28.23
C ASN A 206 7.72 -5.89 -29.16
N ASN A 207 7.89 -6.09 -30.48
CA ASN A 207 7.92 -4.99 -31.45
C ASN A 207 6.64 -4.14 -31.52
N GLU A 208 5.48 -4.66 -31.10
CA GLU A 208 4.19 -3.94 -31.22
C GLU A 208 3.44 -3.81 -29.89
N THR A 209 3.87 -4.51 -28.83
CA THR A 209 3.15 -4.57 -27.56
C THR A 209 3.94 -3.85 -26.48
N GLY A 210 3.32 -2.83 -25.88
CA GLY A 210 3.78 -2.21 -24.66
C GLY A 210 3.28 -2.96 -23.44
N TYR A 211 4.04 -2.90 -22.37
CA TYR A 211 3.67 -3.35 -21.04
C TYR A 211 3.78 -2.16 -20.08
N VAL A 212 2.73 -1.92 -19.29
CA VAL A 212 2.70 -0.92 -18.24
C VAL A 212 2.20 -1.57 -16.96
N ARG A 213 2.94 -1.41 -15.86
CA ARG A 213 2.53 -1.88 -14.53
C ARG A 213 2.28 -0.71 -13.58
N ILE A 214 1.19 -0.83 -12.83
CA ILE A 214 0.75 0.15 -11.84
C ILE A 214 0.35 -0.63 -10.59
N SER A 215 1.15 -0.52 -9.52
CA SER A 215 0.95 -1.18 -8.23
C SER A 215 0.09 -0.37 -7.26
N LYS A 216 -0.12 0.92 -7.53
CA LYS A 216 -1.00 1.80 -6.75
C LYS A 216 -1.48 3.00 -7.56
N PHE A 217 -2.66 3.52 -7.24
CA PHE A 217 -3.22 4.74 -7.81
C PHE A 217 -2.84 5.96 -6.99
N GLY A 218 -1.72 6.58 -7.33
CA GLY A 218 -1.29 7.85 -6.76
C GLY A 218 -1.92 9.06 -7.45
N ALA A 219 -1.66 10.26 -6.91
CA ALA A 219 -2.28 11.51 -7.38
C ALA A 219 -2.02 11.82 -8.86
N ASN A 220 -0.88 11.36 -9.41
CA ASN A 220 -0.43 11.66 -10.77
C ASN A 220 -0.48 10.45 -11.74
N THR A 221 -1.17 9.36 -11.37
CA THR A 221 -1.14 8.12 -12.16
C THR A 221 -1.59 8.31 -13.62
N ASP A 222 -2.58 9.14 -13.86
CA ASP A 222 -3.12 9.45 -15.20
C ASP A 222 -2.09 10.19 -16.09
N ASN A 223 -1.40 11.17 -15.52
CA ASN A 223 -0.35 11.94 -16.18
C ASN A 223 0.87 11.07 -16.47
N ASP A 224 1.32 10.30 -15.48
CA ASP A 224 2.44 9.37 -15.62
C ASP A 224 2.14 8.31 -16.68
N PHE A 225 0.92 7.78 -16.70
CA PHE A 225 0.47 6.84 -17.72
C PHE A 225 0.51 7.47 -19.11
N THR A 226 0.01 8.70 -19.26
CA THR A 226 0.02 9.42 -20.54
C THR A 226 1.44 9.59 -21.08
N ALA A 227 2.39 9.97 -20.22
CA ALA A 227 3.81 10.08 -20.57
C ALA A 227 4.39 8.72 -21.01
N ALA A 228 4.12 7.66 -20.25
CA ALA A 228 4.56 6.30 -20.56
C ALA A 228 3.95 5.79 -21.89
N ALA A 229 2.65 5.94 -22.08
CA ALA A 229 1.93 5.53 -23.29
C ALA A 229 2.45 6.27 -24.53
N ASN A 230 2.71 7.58 -24.43
CA ASN A 230 3.29 8.35 -25.53
C ASN A 230 4.71 7.87 -25.87
N ASN A 231 5.54 7.58 -24.87
CA ASN A 231 6.88 7.03 -25.09
C ASN A 231 6.84 5.66 -25.78
N LEU A 232 5.90 4.78 -25.37
CA LEU A 232 5.73 3.47 -25.97
C LEU A 232 5.17 3.56 -27.40
N LYS A 233 4.22 4.45 -27.67
CA LYS A 233 3.71 4.72 -29.03
C LYS A 233 4.83 5.20 -29.95
N ALA A 234 5.71 6.09 -29.48
CA ALA A 234 6.88 6.54 -30.24
C ALA A 234 7.85 5.38 -30.57
N LYS A 235 7.82 4.29 -29.81
CA LYS A 235 8.58 3.05 -30.06
C LYS A 235 7.81 2.01 -30.88
N GLY A 236 6.63 2.35 -31.42
CA GLY A 236 5.84 1.47 -32.29
C GLY A 236 4.74 0.68 -31.59
N MET A 237 4.38 1.02 -30.34
CA MET A 237 3.28 0.35 -29.63
C MET A 237 1.94 0.49 -30.37
N LYS A 238 1.30 -0.66 -30.61
CA LYS A 238 -0.07 -0.80 -31.15
C LYS A 238 -0.99 -1.58 -30.20
N LYS A 239 -0.41 -2.36 -29.30
CA LYS A 239 -1.08 -3.24 -28.34
C LYS A 239 -0.55 -2.93 -26.94
N LEU A 240 -1.38 -3.03 -25.91
CA LEU A 240 -0.99 -2.74 -24.54
C LEU A 240 -1.42 -3.85 -23.59
N ILE A 241 -0.50 -4.26 -22.72
CA ILE A 241 -0.80 -5.00 -21.50
C ILE A 241 -0.70 -4.01 -20.33
N LEU A 242 -1.82 -3.78 -19.66
CA LEU A 242 -1.89 -3.01 -18.42
C LEU A 242 -1.94 -3.99 -17.25
N ASP A 243 -0.92 -4.00 -16.41
CA ASP A 243 -0.82 -4.91 -15.27
C ASP A 243 -1.23 -4.21 -13.97
N LEU A 244 -2.40 -4.60 -13.45
CA LEU A 244 -2.98 -4.11 -12.18
C LEU A 244 -2.98 -5.21 -11.10
N ARG A 245 -2.22 -6.29 -11.29
CA ARG A 245 -2.08 -7.34 -10.27
C ARG A 245 -1.39 -6.76 -9.04
N ASP A 246 -1.86 -7.12 -7.86
CA ASP A 246 -1.37 -6.62 -6.57
C ASP A 246 -1.58 -5.12 -6.35
N ASN A 247 -2.45 -4.49 -7.14
CA ASN A 247 -2.84 -3.11 -6.94
C ASN A 247 -4.13 -3.02 -6.10
N GLY A 248 -3.95 -2.71 -4.82
CA GLY A 248 -5.05 -2.54 -3.85
C GLY A 248 -5.93 -1.30 -4.06
N GLY A 249 -5.61 -0.45 -5.03
CA GLY A 249 -6.32 0.77 -5.37
C GLY A 249 -5.53 2.04 -5.07
N GLY A 250 -6.21 3.05 -4.55
CA GLY A 250 -5.67 4.39 -4.30
C GLY A 250 -6.74 5.44 -4.62
N TYR A 251 -6.34 6.58 -5.17
CA TYR A 251 -7.31 7.65 -5.45
C TYR A 251 -8.32 7.25 -6.52
N PHE A 252 -9.60 7.46 -6.19
CA PHE A 252 -10.72 7.23 -7.11
C PHE A 252 -10.58 8.05 -8.41
N THR A 253 -10.19 9.32 -8.29
CA THR A 253 -10.00 10.23 -9.42
C THR A 253 -8.90 9.77 -10.37
N ALA A 254 -7.81 9.21 -9.83
CA ALA A 254 -6.73 8.64 -10.62
C ALA A 254 -7.19 7.40 -11.41
N ALA A 255 -8.07 6.57 -10.83
CA ALA A 255 -8.67 5.45 -11.56
C ALA A 255 -9.63 5.87 -12.66
N THR A 256 -10.51 6.87 -12.40
CA THR A 256 -11.37 7.40 -13.46
C THR A 256 -10.56 8.08 -14.57
N GLY A 257 -9.51 8.81 -14.20
CA GLY A 257 -8.58 9.42 -15.15
C GLY A 257 -7.82 8.38 -15.98
N LEU A 258 -7.37 7.27 -15.36
CA LEU A 258 -6.75 6.17 -16.09
C LEU A 258 -7.76 5.45 -17.00
N ALA A 259 -8.99 5.21 -16.56
CA ALA A 259 -10.02 4.61 -17.41
C ALA A 259 -10.32 5.48 -18.64
N ASP A 260 -10.37 6.80 -18.47
CA ASP A 260 -10.54 7.77 -19.55
C ASP A 260 -9.43 7.68 -20.62
N GLN A 261 -8.24 7.21 -20.26
CA GLN A 261 -7.15 7.00 -21.21
C GLN A 261 -7.48 5.99 -22.32
N PHE A 262 -8.45 5.12 -22.06
CA PHE A 262 -8.81 4.01 -22.93
C PHE A 262 -10.16 4.16 -23.62
N LEU A 263 -11.04 5.03 -23.12
CA LEU A 263 -12.44 5.08 -23.53
C LEU A 263 -12.71 6.26 -24.45
N GLY A 264 -13.61 6.06 -25.42
CA GLY A 264 -14.13 7.15 -26.25
C GLY A 264 -15.00 8.10 -25.42
N GLU A 265 -15.43 9.21 -26.03
CA GLU A 265 -16.23 10.24 -25.35
C GLU A 265 -17.56 9.71 -24.80
N ASN A 266 -17.97 10.25 -23.65
CA ASN A 266 -19.27 10.06 -23.02
C ASN A 266 -19.65 8.58 -22.76
N LYS A 267 -18.66 7.78 -22.32
CA LYS A 267 -18.91 6.43 -21.81
C LYS A 267 -18.93 6.47 -20.29
N LEU A 268 -19.95 5.85 -19.69
CA LEU A 268 -20.01 5.69 -18.24
C LEU A 268 -18.84 4.82 -17.80
N ILE A 269 -17.98 5.34 -16.92
CA ILE A 269 -16.85 4.61 -16.34
C ILE A 269 -17.31 3.85 -15.10
N VAL A 270 -18.00 4.55 -14.20
CA VAL A 270 -18.45 4.07 -12.91
C VAL A 270 -19.53 5.01 -12.40
N TYR A 271 -20.42 4.53 -11.55
CA TYR A 271 -21.27 5.40 -10.74
C TYR A 271 -21.22 5.01 -9.27
N THR A 272 -21.43 5.99 -8.40
CA THR A 272 -21.49 5.82 -6.95
C THR A 272 -22.90 6.09 -6.46
N GLN A 273 -23.33 5.40 -5.41
CA GLN A 273 -24.61 5.66 -4.75
C GLN A 273 -24.58 5.11 -3.31
N GLY A 274 -25.15 5.87 -2.38
CA GLY A 274 -25.27 5.49 -0.97
C GLY A 274 -26.67 5.71 -0.43
N LYS A 275 -26.85 5.42 0.87
CA LYS A 275 -28.10 5.72 1.58
C LYS A 275 -28.28 7.23 1.77
N HIS A 276 -27.17 7.92 2.02
CA HIS A 276 -27.12 9.36 2.24
C HIS A 276 -26.39 10.10 1.11
N GLU A 277 -25.85 9.35 0.15
CA GLU A 277 -25.14 9.87 -1.02
C GLU A 277 -25.99 9.68 -2.28
N PRO A 278 -26.35 10.77 -2.99
CA PRO A 278 -27.07 10.66 -4.25
C PRO A 278 -26.22 9.95 -5.30
N ARG A 279 -26.90 9.43 -6.33
CA ARG A 279 -26.20 8.80 -7.45
C ARG A 279 -25.34 9.84 -8.17
N THR A 280 -24.06 9.52 -8.36
CA THR A 280 -23.12 10.33 -9.13
C THR A 280 -22.48 9.47 -10.22
N ASP A 281 -22.60 9.91 -11.47
CA ASP A 281 -22.09 9.20 -12.65
C ASP A 281 -20.80 9.86 -13.13
N TYR A 282 -19.79 9.05 -13.43
CA TYR A 282 -18.49 9.49 -13.92
C TYR A 282 -18.31 9.02 -15.36
N PHE A 283 -18.17 9.96 -16.30
CA PHE A 283 -18.06 9.70 -17.73
C PHE A 283 -16.65 9.98 -18.26
N SER A 284 -16.28 9.28 -19.33
CA SER A 284 -15.07 9.57 -20.09
C SER A 284 -15.20 10.84 -20.94
N THR A 285 -14.10 11.54 -21.10
CA THR A 285 -13.93 12.74 -21.92
C THR A 285 -13.58 12.40 -23.37
N GLY A 286 -13.02 11.21 -23.62
CA GLY A 286 -12.56 10.85 -24.98
C GLY A 286 -11.27 11.54 -25.40
N THR A 287 -10.46 12.03 -24.46
CA THR A 287 -9.15 12.66 -24.73
C THR A 287 -7.96 11.74 -24.44
N GLY A 288 -8.25 10.48 -24.09
CA GLY A 288 -7.27 9.49 -23.67
C GLY A 288 -6.15 9.18 -24.66
N SER A 289 -4.96 8.88 -24.13
CA SER A 289 -3.74 8.60 -24.89
C SER A 289 -3.72 7.23 -25.58
N PHE A 290 -4.59 6.29 -25.22
CA PHE A 290 -4.67 4.95 -25.80
C PHE A 290 -6.12 4.49 -26.02
N GLN A 291 -6.95 5.34 -26.63
CA GLN A 291 -8.33 5.00 -26.98
C GLN A 291 -8.43 3.89 -28.03
N ASN A 292 -7.43 3.80 -28.91
CA ASN A 292 -7.37 2.83 -30.01
C ASN A 292 -6.24 1.82 -29.78
N GLY A 293 -6.36 0.64 -30.40
CA GLY A 293 -5.41 -0.46 -30.25
C GLY A 293 -5.89 -1.55 -29.30
N LYS A 294 -5.26 -2.74 -29.35
CA LYS A 294 -5.68 -3.88 -28.55
C LYS A 294 -5.20 -3.72 -27.09
N LEU A 295 -6.06 -4.01 -26.13
CA LEU A 295 -5.80 -3.83 -24.70
C LEU A 295 -6.11 -5.12 -23.93
N ALA A 296 -5.17 -5.55 -23.08
CA ALA A 296 -5.36 -6.58 -22.09
C ALA A 296 -5.03 -6.02 -20.70
N VAL A 297 -5.89 -6.28 -19.72
CA VAL A 297 -5.69 -5.87 -18.33
C VAL A 297 -5.43 -7.10 -17.48
N LEU A 298 -4.29 -7.16 -16.80
CA LEU A 298 -3.97 -8.23 -15.88
C LEU A 298 -4.50 -7.91 -14.49
N ILE A 299 -5.24 -8.84 -13.89
CA ILE A 299 -5.78 -8.73 -12.53
C ILE A 299 -5.54 -10.01 -11.72
N ASN A 300 -5.55 -9.88 -10.39
CA ASN A 300 -5.52 -11.01 -9.48
C ASN A 300 -6.35 -10.71 -8.23
N GLU A 301 -6.37 -11.67 -7.29
CA GLU A 301 -7.03 -11.59 -5.98
C GLU A 301 -6.72 -10.34 -5.16
N ASN A 302 -5.59 -9.68 -5.42
CA ASN A 302 -5.13 -8.48 -4.73
C ASN A 302 -5.46 -7.19 -5.50
N THR A 303 -5.97 -7.29 -6.73
CA THR A 303 -6.52 -6.14 -7.47
C THR A 303 -7.80 -5.69 -6.76
N ALA A 304 -7.83 -4.47 -6.22
CA ALA A 304 -8.95 -3.99 -5.42
C ALA A 304 -9.33 -2.52 -5.71
N SER A 305 -10.55 -2.15 -5.34
CA SER A 305 -11.01 -0.76 -5.28
C SER A 305 -10.81 -0.01 -6.61
N ALA A 306 -10.05 1.09 -6.60
CA ALA A 306 -9.75 1.90 -7.77
C ALA A 306 -9.29 1.07 -9.00
N SER A 307 -8.52 0.00 -8.79
CA SER A 307 -8.10 -0.92 -9.88
C SER A 307 -9.28 -1.67 -10.50
N GLU A 308 -10.28 -2.02 -9.70
CA GLU A 308 -11.48 -2.73 -10.15
C GLU A 308 -12.44 -1.80 -10.91
N ILE A 309 -12.39 -0.48 -10.67
CA ILE A 309 -13.09 0.52 -11.48
C ILE A 309 -12.55 0.47 -12.92
N VAL A 310 -11.22 0.52 -13.07
CA VAL A 310 -10.57 0.48 -14.39
C VAL A 310 -10.86 -0.84 -15.09
N ALA A 311 -10.67 -1.97 -14.42
CA ALA A 311 -10.94 -3.29 -14.99
C ALA A 311 -12.43 -3.46 -15.36
N GLY A 312 -13.35 -3.06 -14.48
CA GLY A 312 -14.80 -3.15 -14.72
C GLY A 312 -15.26 -2.25 -15.86
N ALA A 313 -14.75 -1.02 -15.96
CA ALA A 313 -15.08 -0.12 -17.06
C ALA A 313 -14.59 -0.67 -18.41
N ILE A 314 -13.35 -1.17 -18.46
CA ILE A 314 -12.77 -1.76 -19.68
C ILE A 314 -13.54 -3.01 -20.11
N GLN A 315 -13.93 -3.87 -19.15
CA GLN A 315 -14.67 -5.10 -19.41
C GLN A 315 -16.10 -4.82 -19.88
N ASP A 316 -16.88 -4.07 -19.10
CA ASP A 316 -18.30 -3.83 -19.36
C ASP A 316 -18.54 -3.08 -20.68
N LEU A 317 -17.61 -2.21 -21.05
CA LEU A 317 -17.66 -1.45 -22.31
C LEU A 317 -17.02 -2.18 -23.49
N GLY A 318 -16.52 -3.42 -23.28
CA GLY A 318 -15.88 -4.22 -24.33
C GLY A 318 -14.60 -3.61 -24.90
N ARG A 319 -13.92 -2.73 -24.15
CA ARG A 319 -12.74 -2.00 -24.62
C ARG A 319 -11.49 -2.89 -24.67
N GLY A 320 -11.39 -3.86 -23.77
CA GLY A 320 -10.24 -4.75 -23.66
C GLY A 320 -10.61 -6.04 -22.95
N ILE A 321 -9.67 -6.98 -22.92
CA ILE A 321 -9.84 -8.27 -22.26
C ILE A 321 -9.24 -8.23 -20.85
N ILE A 322 -9.90 -8.89 -19.90
CA ILE A 322 -9.42 -9.08 -18.55
C ILE A 322 -8.79 -10.46 -18.43
N VAL A 323 -7.53 -10.52 -17.99
CA VAL A 323 -6.74 -11.77 -17.92
C VAL A 323 -6.23 -11.97 -16.49
N GLY A 324 -6.36 -13.18 -15.95
CA GLY A 324 -5.82 -13.50 -14.62
C GLY A 324 -6.81 -14.22 -13.72
N ARG A 325 -7.05 -13.70 -12.52
CA ARG A 325 -7.96 -14.30 -11.52
C ARG A 325 -8.95 -13.26 -11.00
N ARG A 326 -10.03 -13.74 -10.37
CA ARG A 326 -11.06 -12.87 -9.79
C ARG A 326 -10.43 -11.87 -8.83
N SER A 327 -10.77 -10.59 -9.01
CA SER A 327 -10.28 -9.50 -8.18
C SER A 327 -10.84 -9.55 -6.74
N PHE A 328 -10.37 -8.64 -5.88
CA PHE A 328 -10.67 -8.66 -4.45
C PHE A 328 -12.15 -8.45 -4.11
N GLY A 329 -12.86 -7.59 -4.86
CA GLY A 329 -14.26 -7.26 -4.63
C GLY A 329 -14.49 -6.16 -3.58
N LYS A 330 -13.76 -5.04 -3.64
CA LYS A 330 -13.99 -3.86 -2.78
C LYS A 330 -14.76 -2.79 -3.57
N GLY A 331 -16.08 -2.93 -3.66
CA GLY A 331 -17.02 -2.00 -4.28
C GLY A 331 -17.50 -0.86 -3.38
N LEU A 332 -16.67 -0.38 -2.43
CA LEU A 332 -17.03 0.64 -1.45
C LEU A 332 -16.28 1.94 -1.70
N VAL A 333 -16.95 3.07 -1.45
CA VAL A 333 -16.37 4.41 -1.44
C VAL A 333 -16.24 4.84 0.01
N GLN A 334 -15.03 5.25 0.37
CA GLN A 334 -14.73 5.76 1.70
C GLN A 334 -14.44 7.25 1.62
N GLU A 335 -14.91 7.99 2.61
CA GLU A 335 -14.55 9.39 2.83
C GLU A 335 -13.76 9.49 4.14
N GLN A 336 -12.78 10.41 4.15
CA GLN A 336 -11.93 10.67 5.30
C GLN A 336 -12.43 11.92 6.04
N PHE A 337 -12.77 11.74 7.30
CA PHE A 337 -13.20 12.80 8.21
C PHE A 337 -12.06 13.13 9.17
N ALA A 338 -11.36 14.23 8.94
CA ALA A 338 -10.24 14.65 9.77
C ALA A 338 -10.69 15.18 11.14
N PHE A 339 -9.93 14.87 12.18
CA PHE A 339 -10.09 15.40 13.53
C PHE A 339 -9.01 16.46 13.85
N GLY A 340 -9.24 17.26 14.89
CA GLY A 340 -8.39 18.41 15.23
C GLY A 340 -6.99 18.05 15.75
N ASP A 341 -6.75 16.80 16.12
CA ASP A 341 -5.47 16.27 16.58
C ASP A 341 -4.62 15.64 15.46
N GLY A 342 -5.12 15.68 14.21
CA GLY A 342 -4.47 15.10 13.03
C GLY A 342 -4.86 13.64 12.75
N SER A 343 -5.65 13.01 13.62
CA SER A 343 -6.26 11.70 13.34
C SER A 343 -7.41 11.85 12.34
N ALA A 344 -7.93 10.74 11.81
CA ALA A 344 -9.08 10.77 10.92
C ALA A 344 -9.96 9.50 11.03
N LEU A 345 -11.24 9.63 10.70
CA LEU A 345 -12.14 8.50 10.48
C LEU A 345 -12.26 8.26 8.97
N ASN A 346 -11.87 7.07 8.50
CA ASN A 346 -12.20 6.62 7.15
C ASN A 346 -13.51 5.84 7.20
N LEU A 347 -14.59 6.42 6.68
CA LEU A 347 -15.94 5.85 6.76
C LEU A 347 -16.46 5.49 5.37
N THR A 348 -17.06 4.30 5.23
CA THR A 348 -17.79 3.92 4.02
C THR A 348 -19.09 4.71 3.88
N ILE A 349 -19.17 5.57 2.87
CA ILE A 349 -20.34 6.43 2.62
C ILE A 349 -21.22 5.95 1.46
N ALA A 350 -20.62 5.24 0.49
CA ALA A 350 -21.31 4.81 -0.72
C ALA A 350 -20.77 3.48 -1.25
N ARG A 351 -21.52 2.90 -2.19
CA ARG A 351 -21.05 1.81 -3.06
C ARG A 351 -20.78 2.36 -4.44
N TYR A 352 -19.89 1.71 -5.18
CA TYR A 352 -19.75 1.98 -6.59
C TYR A 352 -20.12 0.75 -7.43
N TYR A 353 -20.52 1.04 -8.66
CA TYR A 353 -21.08 0.09 -9.60
C TYR A 353 -20.42 0.29 -10.96
N THR A 354 -20.14 -0.81 -11.64
CA THR A 354 -19.57 -0.79 -12.99
C THR A 354 -20.62 -0.32 -14.00
N PRO A 355 -20.25 -0.03 -15.26
CA PRO A 355 -21.18 0.50 -16.27
C PRO A 355 -22.42 -0.37 -16.52
N SER A 356 -22.31 -1.70 -16.35
CA SER A 356 -23.43 -2.64 -16.45
C SER A 356 -24.41 -2.59 -15.26
N GLY A 357 -24.10 -1.80 -14.22
CA GLY A 357 -24.87 -1.74 -12.97
C GLY A 357 -24.50 -2.82 -11.96
N LYS A 358 -23.43 -3.58 -12.20
CA LYS A 358 -22.97 -4.63 -11.29
C LYS A 358 -22.30 -4.03 -10.04
N SER A 359 -22.76 -4.46 -8.87
CA SER A 359 -22.02 -4.26 -7.61
C SER A 359 -20.93 -5.31 -7.51
N ILE A 360 -19.68 -4.87 -7.45
CA ILE A 360 -18.53 -5.76 -7.29
C ILE A 360 -18.16 -6.01 -5.82
N GLN A 361 -18.87 -5.38 -4.89
CA GLN A 361 -18.62 -5.58 -3.46
C GLN A 361 -18.87 -7.03 -3.04
N LYS A 362 -17.82 -7.73 -2.60
CA LYS A 362 -17.97 -9.06 -1.99
C LYS A 362 -18.67 -8.94 -0.65
N SER A 363 -19.42 -9.98 -0.30
CA SER A 363 -20.25 -9.98 0.91
C SER A 363 -19.40 -10.02 2.18
N TYR A 364 -19.70 -9.14 3.13
CA TYR A 364 -19.18 -9.16 4.50
C TYR A 364 -20.24 -9.60 5.54
N LYS A 365 -21.35 -10.20 5.10
CA LYS A 365 -22.44 -10.66 6.00
C LYS A 365 -22.02 -11.73 7.00
N LYS A 366 -20.94 -12.48 6.71
CA LYS A 366 -20.37 -13.49 7.62
C LYS A 366 -19.49 -12.86 8.72
N GLY A 367 -19.39 -11.53 8.77
CA GLY A 367 -18.55 -10.80 9.73
C GLY A 367 -17.16 -10.48 9.20
N TYR A 368 -16.42 -9.70 9.99
CA TYR A 368 -15.09 -9.20 9.68
C TYR A 368 -14.07 -10.31 9.44
N ASP A 369 -14.00 -11.31 10.33
CA ASP A 369 -13.00 -12.37 10.25
C ASP A 369 -13.17 -13.23 8.98
N ALA A 370 -14.40 -13.63 8.68
CA ALA A 370 -14.70 -14.35 7.45
C ALA A 370 -14.36 -13.53 6.19
N TYR A 371 -14.51 -12.20 6.24
CA TYR A 371 -14.12 -11.33 5.14
C TYR A 371 -12.60 -11.27 4.93
N LYS A 372 -11.82 -11.28 6.02
CA LYS A 372 -10.34 -11.28 5.98
C LYS A 372 -9.77 -12.61 5.53
N HIS A 373 -10.40 -13.72 5.91
CA HIS A 373 -9.95 -15.08 5.58
C HIS A 373 -10.55 -15.65 4.29
N GLU A 374 -11.34 -14.88 3.55
CA GLU A 374 -11.96 -15.36 2.30
C GLU A 374 -10.93 -15.81 1.25
N LEU A 375 -9.72 -15.23 1.22
CA LEU A 375 -8.68 -15.69 0.31
C LEU A 375 -8.17 -17.10 0.65
N ASP A 376 -8.13 -17.44 1.95
CA ASP A 376 -7.78 -18.78 2.40
C ASP A 376 -8.86 -19.78 1.95
N GLU A 377 -10.14 -19.40 2.07
CA GLU A 377 -11.27 -20.21 1.56
C GLU A 377 -11.11 -20.49 0.05
N ARG A 378 -10.85 -19.46 -0.75
CA ARG A 378 -10.63 -19.55 -2.22
C ARG A 378 -9.42 -20.38 -2.62
N MET A 379 -8.40 -20.42 -1.76
CA MET A 379 -7.26 -21.30 -1.96
C MET A 379 -7.64 -22.75 -1.69
N THR A 380 -8.35 -23.00 -0.58
CA THR A 380 -8.73 -24.35 -0.14
C THR A 380 -9.80 -25.01 -1.00
N ASP A 381 -10.73 -24.22 -1.56
CA ASP A 381 -11.79 -24.73 -2.45
C ASP A 381 -11.32 -24.91 -3.91
N GLY A 382 -10.11 -24.41 -4.24
CA GLY A 382 -9.49 -24.54 -5.54
C GLY A 382 -9.81 -23.43 -6.53
N GLU A 383 -10.49 -22.33 -6.14
CA GLU A 383 -10.75 -21.18 -7.04
C GLU A 383 -9.46 -20.63 -7.66
N LEU A 384 -8.37 -20.62 -6.90
CA LEU A 384 -7.09 -20.07 -7.35
C LEU A 384 -6.24 -21.06 -8.15
N THR A 385 -6.36 -22.37 -7.90
CA THR A 385 -5.38 -23.39 -8.35
C THR A 385 -5.98 -24.45 -9.28
N GLY A 386 -7.30 -24.62 -9.27
CA GLY A 386 -8.00 -25.62 -10.06
C GLY A 386 -8.16 -25.25 -11.53
N ASP A 387 -8.40 -26.26 -12.37
CA ASP A 387 -8.82 -26.08 -13.76
C ASP A 387 -10.34 -25.80 -13.76
N HIS A 388 -10.74 -24.52 -13.83
CA HIS A 388 -12.15 -24.12 -13.66
C HIS A 388 -13.12 -24.74 -14.68
N THR A 389 -14.28 -25.23 -14.19
CA THR A 389 -15.50 -25.49 -14.99
C THR A 389 -16.78 -24.83 -14.47
N SER A 390 -16.81 -24.02 -13.40
CA SER A 390 -18.12 -23.49 -12.94
C SER A 390 -18.10 -22.20 -12.11
N PHE A 391 -17.53 -21.10 -12.63
CA PHE A 391 -17.89 -19.75 -12.16
C PHE A 391 -17.94 -18.77 -13.35
N GLN A 392 -18.82 -19.04 -14.31
CA GLN A 392 -19.21 -18.05 -15.31
C GLN A 392 -20.13 -17.02 -14.66
N ASP A 393 -19.71 -15.76 -14.72
CA ASP A 393 -20.60 -14.65 -14.43
C ASP A 393 -21.69 -14.59 -15.52
N SER A 394 -22.92 -14.37 -15.10
CA SER A 394 -24.08 -14.34 -15.99
C SER A 394 -24.19 -12.96 -16.63
N ILE A 395 -23.34 -12.66 -17.61
CA ILE A 395 -23.64 -11.57 -18.55
C ILE A 395 -23.73 -12.17 -19.96
N GLU A 396 -24.99 -12.36 -20.35
CA GLU A 396 -25.44 -12.65 -21.70
C GLU A 396 -24.83 -11.64 -22.67
N LYS A 397 -23.98 -12.11 -23.59
CA LYS A 397 -23.72 -11.39 -24.83
C LYS A 397 -24.94 -11.60 -25.73
N THR A 398 -25.75 -10.56 -25.94
CA THR A 398 -26.54 -10.43 -27.17
C THR A 398 -25.63 -9.71 -28.17
N GLU A 399 -25.30 -10.29 -29.32
CA GLU A 399 -26.23 -10.58 -30.42
C GLU A 399 -26.17 -12.04 -30.92
N GLY A 400 -27.35 -12.66 -31.06
CA GLY A 400 -27.57 -13.75 -32.03
C GLY A 400 -27.54 -15.20 -31.53
N VAL A 401 -27.22 -15.49 -30.27
CA VAL A 401 -27.26 -16.89 -29.77
C VAL A 401 -28.17 -16.98 -28.54
N ASN A 402 -29.36 -17.56 -28.73
CA ASN A 402 -30.25 -17.96 -27.64
C ASN A 402 -29.60 -19.11 -26.87
N ILE A 403 -28.96 -18.82 -25.73
CA ILE A 403 -28.62 -19.81 -24.72
C ILE A 403 -29.47 -19.48 -23.49
N GLN A 404 -30.29 -20.43 -23.06
CA GLN A 404 -31.22 -20.23 -21.94
C GLN A 404 -30.49 -19.82 -20.65
N PRO A 405 -31.10 -18.94 -19.82
CA PRO A 405 -30.51 -18.44 -18.59
C PRO A 405 -30.45 -19.56 -17.54
N ASN A 406 -29.31 -20.23 -17.45
CA ASN A 406 -29.10 -21.25 -16.43
C ASN A 406 -28.74 -20.58 -15.10
N LYS A 407 -29.64 -20.74 -14.10
CA LYS A 407 -29.48 -20.43 -12.65
C LYS A 407 -28.86 -19.07 -12.32
N LYS A 408 -29.64 -18.18 -11.69
CA LYS A 408 -29.15 -16.98 -10.97
C LYS A 408 -27.90 -17.30 -10.13
N VAL A 409 -26.71 -17.08 -10.67
CA VAL A 409 -25.45 -17.18 -9.94
C VAL A 409 -25.41 -15.96 -9.04
N LYS A 410 -25.27 -16.16 -7.72
CA LYS A 410 -25.11 -15.05 -6.79
C LYS A 410 -23.83 -14.30 -7.15
N PRO A 411 -23.82 -12.96 -7.23
CA PRO A 411 -22.59 -12.21 -7.46
C PRO A 411 -21.62 -12.50 -6.31
N ILE A 412 -20.49 -13.10 -6.66
CA ILE A 412 -19.44 -13.55 -5.75
C ILE A 412 -18.59 -12.36 -5.25
N GLY A 413 -18.73 -11.20 -5.92
CA GLY A 413 -17.90 -10.02 -5.75
C GLY A 413 -16.64 -10.07 -6.63
N GLY A 414 -16.07 -8.90 -6.90
CA GLY A 414 -14.94 -8.72 -7.80
C GLY A 414 -15.30 -8.76 -9.28
N ILE A 415 -14.30 -8.40 -10.08
CA ILE A 415 -14.21 -8.53 -11.53
C ILE A 415 -13.74 -9.95 -11.83
N GLN A 416 -14.52 -10.67 -12.63
CA GLN A 416 -14.15 -11.99 -13.12
C GLN A 416 -13.34 -11.83 -14.40
N PRO A 417 -12.17 -12.48 -14.55
CA PRO A 417 -11.41 -12.41 -15.79
C PRO A 417 -12.15 -13.08 -16.95
N ASP A 418 -12.00 -12.52 -18.15
CA ASP A 418 -12.43 -13.15 -19.40
C ASP A 418 -11.54 -14.37 -19.72
N VAL A 419 -10.26 -14.28 -19.39
CA VAL A 419 -9.27 -15.36 -19.54
C VAL A 419 -8.70 -15.71 -18.17
N PHE A 420 -9.17 -16.83 -17.62
CA PHE A 420 -8.69 -17.33 -16.33
C PHE A 420 -7.26 -17.89 -16.43
N VAL A 421 -6.41 -17.52 -15.47
CA VAL A 421 -5.03 -18.01 -15.33
C VAL A 421 -4.82 -18.45 -13.89
N LYS A 422 -4.77 -19.77 -13.71
CA LYS A 422 -4.54 -20.36 -12.38
C LYS A 422 -3.22 -19.90 -11.76
N LEU A 423 -3.22 -19.85 -10.44
CA LEU A 423 -2.04 -19.61 -9.63
C LEU A 423 -1.07 -20.79 -9.82
N ASP A 424 0.15 -20.49 -10.25
CA ASP A 424 1.20 -21.49 -10.36
C ASP A 424 1.87 -21.69 -9.01
N THR A 425 1.55 -22.80 -8.34
CA THR A 425 2.11 -23.16 -7.05
C THR A 425 3.32 -24.10 -7.18
N ASN A 426 3.76 -24.42 -8.40
CA ASN A 426 4.89 -25.34 -8.61
C ASN A 426 6.18 -24.76 -8.04
N GLY A 427 6.84 -25.52 -7.15
CA GLY A 427 8.07 -25.09 -6.48
C GLY A 427 7.86 -24.14 -5.30
N TYR A 428 6.64 -23.67 -5.03
CA TYR A 428 6.32 -22.86 -3.85
C TYR A 428 6.05 -23.78 -2.66
N ASN A 429 7.08 -24.09 -1.89
CA ASN A 429 7.00 -24.93 -0.69
C ASN A 429 7.54 -24.21 0.55
N LYS A 430 7.49 -24.87 1.71
CA LYS A 430 7.92 -24.31 3.00
C LYS A 430 9.39 -23.89 2.98
N PHE A 431 10.25 -24.66 2.33
CA PHE A 431 11.66 -24.31 2.20
C PHE A 431 11.84 -23.01 1.42
N TYR A 432 11.24 -22.88 0.23
CA TYR A 432 11.28 -21.64 -0.54
C TYR A 432 10.69 -20.46 0.24
N SER A 433 9.53 -20.64 0.88
CA SER A 433 8.89 -19.60 1.71
C SER A 433 9.79 -19.11 2.84
N ASN A 434 10.56 -20.03 3.45
CA ASN A 434 11.56 -19.68 4.46
C ASN A 434 12.75 -18.90 3.88
N LEU A 435 13.17 -19.19 2.64
CA LEU A 435 14.23 -18.42 1.96
C LEU A 435 13.78 -16.99 1.70
N VAL A 436 12.55 -16.81 1.23
CA VAL A 436 11.96 -15.48 0.95
C VAL A 436 11.77 -14.68 2.23
N SER A 437 11.11 -15.26 3.26
CA SER A 437 10.82 -14.56 4.52
C SER A 437 12.08 -14.14 5.28
N LYS A 438 13.13 -14.96 5.22
CA LYS A 438 14.46 -14.65 5.78
C LYS A 438 15.36 -13.84 4.83
N LYS A 439 14.83 -13.40 3.67
CA LYS A 439 15.52 -12.60 2.65
C LYS A 439 16.83 -13.20 2.13
N ILE A 440 16.94 -14.53 2.16
CA ILE A 440 18.15 -15.26 1.77
C ILE A 440 18.46 -15.09 0.28
N LEU A 441 17.44 -14.97 -0.57
CA LEU A 441 17.61 -14.74 -2.00
C LEU A 441 18.25 -13.38 -2.27
N SER A 442 17.73 -12.31 -1.65
CA SER A 442 18.30 -10.96 -1.74
C SER A 442 19.73 -10.92 -1.19
N ASP A 443 19.98 -11.56 -0.05
CA ASP A 443 21.33 -11.65 0.51
C ASP A 443 22.31 -12.34 -0.45
N TYR A 444 21.89 -13.41 -1.12
CA TYR A 444 22.73 -14.09 -2.11
C TYR A 444 22.98 -13.22 -3.34
N VAL A 445 21.96 -12.54 -3.84
CA VAL A 445 22.09 -11.59 -4.96
C VAL A 445 23.14 -10.54 -4.62
N PHE A 446 23.00 -9.87 -3.48
CA PHE A 446 23.85 -8.73 -3.12
C PHE A 446 25.26 -9.11 -2.67
N ASN A 447 25.46 -10.29 -2.07
CA ASN A 447 26.81 -10.72 -1.66
C ASN A 447 27.56 -11.46 -2.77
N VAL A 448 26.85 -12.12 -3.70
CA VAL A 448 27.46 -13.06 -4.66
C VAL A 448 27.19 -12.66 -6.10
N LEU A 449 25.92 -12.56 -6.50
CA LEU A 449 25.59 -12.36 -7.91
C LEU A 449 25.99 -10.98 -8.45
N THR A 450 25.93 -9.93 -7.64
CA THR A 450 26.39 -8.59 -8.01
C THR A 450 27.90 -8.53 -8.26
N ASN A 451 28.69 -9.38 -7.61
CA ASN A 451 30.13 -9.50 -7.88
C ASN A 451 30.45 -10.34 -9.12
N LYS A 452 29.51 -11.19 -9.54
CA LYS A 452 29.64 -12.10 -10.70
C LYS A 452 29.13 -11.50 -12.00
N TYR A 453 28.03 -10.76 -11.93
CA TYR A 453 27.36 -10.15 -13.08
C TYR A 453 27.39 -8.63 -12.94
N SER A 454 27.86 -7.94 -13.98
CA SER A 454 27.85 -6.48 -14.05
C SER A 454 26.51 -5.94 -14.54
N ALA A 455 26.23 -4.67 -14.24
CA ALA A 455 25.05 -3.97 -14.74
C ALA A 455 24.94 -4.04 -16.28
N SER A 456 26.04 -3.77 -16.99
CA SER A 456 26.08 -3.83 -18.46
C SER A 456 25.79 -5.22 -19.01
N PHE A 457 26.27 -6.28 -18.35
CA PHE A 457 25.96 -7.65 -18.75
C PHE A 457 24.46 -7.92 -18.62
N VAL A 458 23.87 -7.58 -17.48
CA VAL A 458 22.45 -7.80 -17.19
C VAL A 458 21.57 -7.03 -18.18
N GLU A 459 21.88 -5.76 -18.45
CA GLU A 459 21.13 -4.93 -19.40
C GLU A 459 21.11 -5.50 -20.81
N GLN A 460 22.27 -5.92 -21.34
CA GLN A 460 22.40 -6.42 -22.71
C GLN A 460 21.81 -7.81 -22.89
N ASN A 461 21.82 -8.64 -21.84
CA ASN A 461 21.51 -10.06 -21.95
C ASN A 461 20.19 -10.45 -21.27
N ILE A 462 19.40 -9.52 -20.74
CA ILE A 462 18.21 -9.81 -19.92
C ILE A 462 17.25 -10.84 -20.54
N ASN A 463 17.11 -10.81 -21.87
CA ASN A 463 16.22 -11.71 -22.62
C ASN A 463 16.78 -13.12 -22.85
N ILE A 464 18.08 -13.34 -22.65
CA ILE A 464 18.76 -14.59 -23.01
C ILE A 464 19.51 -15.25 -21.85
N PHE A 465 20.02 -14.49 -20.87
CA PHE A 465 20.77 -15.08 -19.76
C PHE A 465 19.83 -15.73 -18.73
N THR A 466 20.33 -16.77 -18.08
CA THR A 466 19.67 -17.44 -16.95
C THR A 466 20.67 -17.65 -15.83
N ILE A 467 20.16 -17.76 -14.59
CA ILE A 467 20.95 -18.25 -13.46
C ILE A 467 21.06 -19.76 -13.65
N ASN A 468 22.27 -20.26 -13.86
CA ASN A 468 22.51 -21.62 -14.34
C ASN A 468 22.77 -22.61 -13.20
N ASP A 469 23.03 -23.87 -13.54
CA ASP A 469 23.27 -24.93 -12.56
C ASP A 469 24.51 -24.74 -11.69
N ASN A 470 25.53 -24.05 -12.21
CA ASN A 470 26.71 -23.69 -11.41
C ASN A 470 26.35 -22.61 -10.39
N ASP A 471 25.56 -21.60 -10.78
CA ASP A 471 25.04 -20.59 -9.85
C ASP A 471 24.16 -21.22 -8.76
N PHE A 472 23.38 -22.24 -9.11
CA PHE A 472 22.57 -22.99 -8.16
C PHE A 472 23.44 -23.76 -7.15
N LYS A 473 24.54 -24.37 -7.62
CA LYS A 473 25.51 -25.04 -6.75
C LYS A 473 26.18 -24.05 -5.79
N ASP A 474 26.57 -22.89 -6.29
CA ASP A 474 27.16 -21.81 -5.48
C ASP A 474 26.14 -21.30 -4.43
N PHE A 475 24.86 -21.22 -4.80
CA PHE A 475 23.77 -20.88 -3.89
C PHE A 475 23.62 -21.90 -2.77
N ILE A 476 23.65 -23.21 -3.07
CA ILE A 476 23.63 -24.26 -2.03
C ILE A 476 24.81 -24.09 -1.06
N GLY A 477 26.01 -23.81 -1.58
CA GLY A 477 27.17 -23.52 -0.74
C GLY A 477 26.98 -22.28 0.14
N PHE A 478 26.31 -21.24 -0.37
CA PHE A 478 25.95 -20.06 0.40
C PHE A 478 24.96 -20.37 1.54
N LEU A 479 23.94 -21.19 1.27
CA LEU A 479 22.98 -21.65 2.29
C LEU A 479 23.68 -22.39 3.42
N GLN A 480 24.63 -23.28 3.09
CA GLN A 480 25.43 -24.02 4.08
C GLN A 480 26.26 -23.08 4.96
N ARG A 481 26.94 -22.09 4.37
CA ARG A 481 27.71 -21.08 5.14
C ARG A 481 26.84 -20.22 6.05
N LYS A 482 25.59 -19.97 5.66
CA LYS A 482 24.60 -19.27 6.49
C LYS A 482 23.88 -20.17 7.50
N ASN A 483 24.26 -21.44 7.62
CA ASN A 483 23.61 -22.43 8.49
C ASN A 483 22.08 -22.55 8.24
N VAL A 484 21.66 -22.39 6.99
CA VAL A 484 20.26 -22.62 6.60
C VAL A 484 20.01 -24.11 6.55
N ALA A 485 18.96 -24.59 7.23
CA ALA A 485 18.56 -25.99 7.14
C ALA A 485 18.05 -26.31 5.73
N ILE A 486 18.70 -27.25 5.04
CA ILE A 486 18.39 -27.63 3.66
C ILE A 486 17.61 -28.94 3.63
N ASP A 487 16.32 -28.84 3.27
CA ASP A 487 15.54 -29.99 2.79
C ASP A 487 15.84 -30.17 1.30
N ARG A 488 16.53 -31.25 0.94
CA ARG A 488 16.95 -31.49 -0.45
C ARG A 488 15.76 -31.66 -1.40
N PHE A 489 14.72 -32.37 -0.97
CA PHE A 489 13.56 -32.63 -1.82
C PHE A 489 12.85 -31.32 -2.15
N GLN A 490 12.59 -30.50 -1.13
CA GLN A 490 11.96 -29.20 -1.31
C GLN A 490 12.85 -28.23 -2.11
N LEU A 491 14.16 -28.20 -1.84
CA LEU A 491 15.12 -27.38 -2.59
C LEU A 491 15.08 -27.69 -4.10
N TYR A 492 15.15 -28.96 -4.49
CA TYR A 492 15.14 -29.33 -5.90
C TYR A 492 13.77 -29.11 -6.54
N ASN A 493 12.67 -29.31 -5.81
CA ASN A 493 11.33 -28.96 -6.28
C ASN A 493 11.17 -27.44 -6.51
N SER A 494 11.80 -26.62 -5.67
CA SER A 494 11.82 -25.15 -5.81
C SER A 494 12.89 -24.60 -6.74
N LYS A 495 13.72 -25.44 -7.38
CA LYS A 495 14.89 -24.97 -8.13
C LYS A 495 14.54 -23.89 -9.15
N ASN A 496 13.50 -24.12 -9.97
CA ASN A 496 13.15 -23.19 -11.03
C ASN A 496 12.65 -21.83 -10.50
N VAL A 497 11.78 -21.83 -9.48
CA VAL A 497 11.31 -20.57 -8.87
C VAL A 497 12.47 -19.82 -8.20
N ILE A 498 13.37 -20.52 -7.51
CA ILE A 498 14.57 -19.92 -6.92
C ILE A 498 15.43 -19.25 -8.00
N LEU A 499 15.73 -19.93 -9.11
CA LEU A 499 16.58 -19.38 -10.17
C LEU A 499 15.94 -18.16 -10.86
N ASN A 500 14.63 -18.20 -11.10
CA ASN A 500 13.88 -17.09 -11.67
C ASN A 500 13.88 -15.87 -10.74
N ASP A 501 13.67 -16.08 -9.43
CA ASP A 501 13.70 -14.98 -8.46
C ASP A 501 15.10 -14.40 -8.29
N LEU A 502 16.14 -15.23 -8.28
CA LEU A 502 17.52 -14.77 -8.25
C LEU A 502 17.82 -13.89 -9.48
N LYS A 503 17.36 -14.29 -10.68
CA LYS A 503 17.47 -13.47 -11.89
C LYS A 503 16.71 -12.16 -11.73
N ALA A 504 15.45 -12.20 -11.29
CA ALA A 504 14.59 -11.04 -11.17
C ALA A 504 15.14 -10.04 -10.14
N LEU A 505 15.61 -10.50 -8.99
CA LEU A 505 16.22 -9.67 -7.95
C LEU A 505 17.55 -9.06 -8.43
N LEU A 506 18.36 -9.79 -9.18
CA LEU A 506 19.57 -9.25 -9.81
C LEU A 506 19.24 -8.16 -10.83
N CYS A 507 18.20 -8.37 -11.65
CA CYS A 507 17.71 -7.37 -12.60
C CYS A 507 17.14 -6.16 -11.88
N ARG A 508 16.41 -6.33 -10.77
CA ARG A 508 15.93 -5.23 -9.93
C ARG A 508 17.07 -4.39 -9.40
N TYR A 509 18.11 -5.05 -8.87
CA TYR A 509 19.25 -4.35 -8.30
C TYR A 509 19.91 -3.40 -9.31
N TYR A 510 20.12 -3.84 -10.56
CA TYR A 510 20.82 -3.02 -11.55
C TYR A 510 19.94 -2.10 -12.38
N LEU A 511 18.69 -2.50 -12.65
CA LEU A 511 17.83 -1.85 -13.65
C LEU A 511 16.50 -1.37 -13.05
N GLY A 512 16.35 -1.42 -11.73
CA GLY A 512 15.12 -1.07 -11.02
C GLY A 512 13.94 -2.00 -11.38
N ASP A 513 12.73 -1.54 -11.10
CA ASP A 513 11.52 -2.34 -11.31
C ASP A 513 11.25 -2.67 -12.78
N VAL A 514 11.68 -1.81 -13.72
CA VAL A 514 11.63 -2.14 -15.16
C VAL A 514 12.43 -3.42 -15.45
N GLY A 515 13.62 -3.57 -14.87
CA GLY A 515 14.41 -4.79 -15.00
C GLY A 515 13.77 -6.00 -14.32
N TYR A 516 13.22 -5.79 -13.13
CA TYR A 516 12.50 -6.84 -12.39
C TYR A 516 11.35 -7.42 -13.22
N TYR A 517 10.45 -6.56 -13.71
CA TYR A 517 9.28 -7.00 -14.48
C TYR A 517 9.67 -7.54 -15.85
N LYS A 518 10.70 -7.01 -16.52
CA LYS A 518 11.25 -7.64 -17.73
C LYS A 518 11.71 -9.08 -17.48
N ALA A 519 12.32 -9.37 -16.34
CA ALA A 519 12.77 -10.72 -16.01
C ALA A 519 11.61 -11.65 -15.63
N VAL A 520 10.70 -11.20 -14.75
CA VAL A 520 9.55 -12.00 -14.30
C VAL A 520 8.60 -12.30 -15.45
N ASN A 521 8.33 -11.32 -16.31
CA ASN A 521 7.36 -11.46 -17.40
C ASN A 521 7.80 -12.43 -18.51
N GLN A 522 9.04 -12.92 -18.49
CA GLN A 522 9.51 -13.95 -19.43
C GLN A 522 8.88 -15.32 -19.18
N THR A 523 8.50 -15.61 -17.92
CA THR A 523 7.91 -16.89 -17.52
C THR A 523 6.49 -16.74 -16.98
N ASP A 524 5.95 -15.52 -16.99
CA ASP A 524 4.63 -15.20 -16.46
C ASP A 524 3.50 -15.72 -17.36
N ASN A 525 2.68 -16.62 -16.81
CA ASN A 525 1.56 -17.23 -17.53
C ASN A 525 0.47 -16.22 -17.91
N ALA A 526 0.19 -15.20 -17.09
CA ALA A 526 -0.83 -14.21 -17.38
C ALA A 526 -0.40 -13.27 -18.51
N VAL A 527 0.88 -12.85 -18.51
CA VAL A 527 1.46 -12.08 -19.61
C VAL A 527 1.43 -12.89 -20.90
N ARG A 528 1.78 -14.18 -20.86
CA ARG A 528 1.69 -15.08 -22.02
C ARG A 528 0.26 -15.17 -22.56
N GLN A 529 -0.73 -15.35 -21.68
CA GLN A 529 -2.14 -15.40 -22.09
C GLN A 529 -2.62 -14.07 -22.68
N ALA A 530 -2.23 -12.94 -22.09
CA ALA A 530 -2.55 -11.63 -22.66
C ALA A 530 -1.94 -11.46 -24.06
N LEU A 531 -0.68 -11.83 -24.26
CA LEU A 531 -0.04 -11.77 -25.59
C LEU A 531 -0.77 -12.63 -26.64
N LEU A 532 -1.24 -13.82 -26.27
CA LEU A 532 -2.00 -14.70 -27.16
C LEU A 532 -3.35 -14.09 -27.56
N ASN A 533 -4.06 -13.49 -26.61
CA ASN A 533 -5.39 -12.90 -26.86
C ASN A 533 -5.32 -11.48 -27.46
N LEU A 534 -4.13 -10.88 -27.52
CA LEU A 534 -3.86 -9.64 -28.25
C LEU A 534 -3.47 -9.86 -29.72
N GLN A 535 -3.37 -11.11 -30.21
CA GLN A 535 -2.96 -11.40 -31.58
C GLN A 535 -3.91 -10.81 -32.61
#